data_AF-Q9GH02-F1
#
_entry.id   AF-Q9GH02-F1
#
_cell.length_a   1.000
_cell.length_b   1.000
_cell.length_c   1.000
_cell.angle_alpha   90.00
_cell.angle_beta   90.00
_cell.angle_gamma   90.00
#
_symmetry.space_group_name_H-M   'P 1'
#
loop_
_entity.id
_entity.type
_entity.pdbx_description
1 polymer ?
#
loop_
_entity_poly.entity_id
_entity_poly.type
_entity_poly.pdbx_seq_one_letter_code
_entity_poly.pdbx_strand_id
1 'polypeptide(L)' 'HIWIGTLEILGGIWHIYTTPWPWARRAFVWSGEAYLSYSLGAISVMGFIACCMSWFNNTAYPSEFYGPTG' A
#
# COMPACT_ATOMS: atom_id res chain seq x y z
N HIS A 1 3.28 12.20 -4.31
CA HIS A 1 2.98 12.43 -2.89
C HIS A 1 1.76 13.32 -2.66
N ILE A 2 1.67 14.55 -3.21
CA ILE A 2 0.47 15.42 -3.04
C ILE A 2 -0.82 14.68 -3.43
N TRP A 3 -0.89 14.16 -4.65
CA TRP A 3 -2.06 13.42 -5.14
C TRP A 3 -2.43 12.21 -4.27
N ILE A 4 -1.45 11.35 -3.96
CA ILE A 4 -1.70 10.16 -3.12
C ILE A 4 -2.19 10.58 -1.72
N GLY A 5 -1.57 11.58 -1.10
CA GLY A 5 -2.02 12.10 0.20
C GLY A 5 -3.46 12.61 0.15
N THR A 6 -3.83 13.35 -0.89
CA THR A 6 -5.22 13.80 -1.09
C THR A 6 -6.18 12.62 -1.28
N LEU A 7 -5.81 11.61 -2.07
CA LEU A 7 -6.63 10.43 -2.31
C LEU A 7 -6.87 9.61 -1.04
N GLU A 8 -5.83 9.37 -0.23
CA GLU A 8 -5.96 8.63 1.03
C GLU A 8 -6.83 9.38 2.05
N ILE A 9 -6.75 10.72 2.11
CA ILE A 9 -7.62 11.53 2.99
C ILE A 9 -9.07 11.45 2.54
N LEU A 10 -9.34 11.67 1.26
CA LEU A 10 -10.71 11.62 0.73
C LEU A 10 -11.29 10.21 0.82
N GLY A 11 -10.48 9.18 0.55
CA GLY A 11 -10.83 7.77 0.73
C GLY A 11 -11.12 7.42 2.19
N GLY A 12 -10.34 7.93 3.13
CA GLY A 12 -10.58 7.78 4.57
C GLY A 12 -11.90 8.42 5.01
N ILE A 13 -12.18 9.65 4.59
CA ILE A 13 -13.47 10.32 4.84
C ILE A 13 -14.63 9.50 4.27
N TRP A 14 -14.49 9.04 3.03
CA TRP A 14 -15.49 8.17 2.39
C TRP A 14 -15.76 6.91 3.20
N HIS A 15 -14.73 6.21 3.67
CA HIS A 15 -14.88 4.98 4.46
C HIS A 15 -15.45 5.20 5.87
N ILE A 16 -15.33 6.40 6.44
CA ILE A 16 -15.99 6.77 7.72
C ILE A 16 -17.50 6.93 7.53
N TYR A 17 -17.92 7.59 6.44
CA TYR A 17 -19.32 7.96 6.21
C TYR A 17 -20.12 6.93 5.41
N THR A 18 -19.52 5.80 5.05
CA THR A 18 -20.19 4.75 4.27
C THR A 18 -20.09 3.39 4.96
N THR A 19 -20.94 2.46 4.53
CA THR A 19 -20.86 1.06 4.94
C THR A 19 -20.59 0.18 3.72
N PRO A 20 -20.03 -1.03 3.89
CA PRO A 20 -19.76 -1.92 2.78
C PRO A 20 -21.02 -2.24 1.97
N TRP A 21 -20.97 -1.96 0.67
CA TRP A 21 -22.06 -2.22 -0.24
C TRP A 21 -22.40 -3.72 -0.36
N PRO A 22 -23.62 -4.10 -0.81
CA PRO A 22 -24.05 -5.50 -0.84
C PRO A 22 -23.12 -6.44 -1.62
N TRP A 23 -22.49 -5.98 -2.70
CA TRP A 23 -21.57 -6.82 -3.46
C TRP A 23 -20.27 -7.08 -2.69
N ALA A 24 -19.71 -6.07 -2.01
CA ALA A 24 -18.49 -6.20 -1.22
C ALA A 24 -18.72 -7.15 -0.04
N ARG A 25 -19.88 -7.05 0.63
CA ARG A 25 -20.27 -7.97 1.70
C ARG A 25 -20.30 -9.44 1.27
N ARG A 26 -20.59 -9.72 0.01
CA ARG A 26 -20.62 -11.08 -0.56
C ARG A 26 -19.28 -11.57 -1.11
N ALA A 27 -18.34 -10.66 -1.36
CA ALA A 27 -17.05 -10.99 -1.97
C ALA A 27 -15.95 -11.26 -0.93
N PHE A 28 -16.06 -10.68 0.27
CA PHE A 28 -15.02 -10.75 1.31
C PHE A 28 -15.44 -11.55 2.53
N VAL A 29 -14.45 -12.05 3.27
CA VAL A 29 -14.63 -12.71 4.57
C VAL A 29 -14.48 -11.67 5.68
N TRP A 30 -15.47 -11.59 6.57
CA TRP A 30 -15.54 -10.57 7.64
C TRP A 30 -15.02 -11.11 8.97
N SER A 31 -13.74 -11.46 9.04
CA SER A 31 -13.07 -11.95 10.24
C SER A 31 -11.71 -11.26 10.45
N GLY A 32 -11.23 -11.24 11.70
CA GLY A 32 -9.93 -10.64 12.02
C GLY A 32 -8.76 -11.28 11.27
N GLU A 33 -8.77 -12.61 11.14
CA GLU A 33 -7.76 -13.35 10.38
C GLU A 33 -7.80 -13.03 8.88
N ALA A 34 -9.00 -12.86 8.31
CA ALA A 34 -9.15 -12.46 6.91
C ALA A 34 -8.60 -11.04 6.68
N TYR A 35 -8.90 -10.08 7.56
CA TYR A 35 -8.34 -8.73 7.46
C TYR A 35 -6.82 -8.73 7.58
N LEU A 36 -6.27 -9.56 8.47
CA LEU A 36 -4.83 -9.76 8.59
C LEU A 36 -4.25 -10.35 7.30
N SER A 37 -4.89 -11.36 6.69
CA SER A 37 -4.38 -12.01 5.48
C SER A 37 -4.35 -11.07 4.27
N TYR A 38 -5.38 -10.23 4.10
CA TYR A 38 -5.40 -9.20 3.05
C TYR A 38 -4.25 -8.20 3.23
N SER A 39 -3.99 -7.80 4.48
CA SER A 39 -2.90 -6.88 4.82
C SER A 39 -1.53 -7.51 4.60
N LEU A 40 -1.36 -8.81 4.94
CA LEU A 40 -0.12 -9.56 4.70
C LEU A 40 0.18 -9.69 3.20
N GLY A 41 -0.83 -9.93 2.37
CA GLY A 41 -0.68 -9.93 0.92
C GLY A 41 -0.20 -8.57 0.39
N ALA A 42 -0.81 -7.47 0.86
CA ALA A 42 -0.45 -6.12 0.46
C ALA A 42 1.00 -5.76 0.87
N ILE A 43 1.40 -6.01 2.12
CA ILE A 43 2.77 -5.69 2.58
C ILE A 43 3.83 -6.57 1.92
N SER A 44 3.52 -7.81 1.55
CA SER A 44 4.41 -8.66 0.77
C SER A 44 4.76 -8.01 -0.58
N VAL A 45 3.75 -7.51 -1.31
CA VAL A 45 3.96 -6.79 -2.57
C VAL A 45 4.74 -5.50 -2.35
N MET A 46 4.44 -4.73 -1.31
CA MET A 46 5.20 -3.53 -0.95
C MET A 46 6.68 -3.84 -0.69
N GLY A 47 6.98 -4.95 -0.03
CA GLY A 47 8.35 -5.42 0.21
C GLY A 47 9.09 -5.74 -1.08
N PHE A 48 8.45 -6.44 -2.03
CA PHE A 48 9.04 -6.70 -3.35
C PHE A 48 9.29 -5.42 -4.15
N ILE A 49 8.35 -4.46 -4.12
CA ILE A 49 8.53 -3.16 -4.77
C ILE A 49 9.70 -2.41 -4.13
N ALA A 50 9.76 -2.36 -2.81
CA ALA A 50 10.82 -1.68 -2.07
C ALA A 50 12.20 -2.27 -2.37
N CYS A 51 12.32 -3.61 -2.46
CA CYS A 51 13.56 -4.29 -2.82
C CYS A 51 14.11 -3.79 -4.17
N CYS A 52 13.27 -3.81 -5.21
CA CYS A 52 13.67 -3.32 -6.53
C CYS A 52 13.96 -1.81 -6.53
N MET A 53 13.16 -1.02 -5.81
CA MET A 53 13.37 0.43 -5.69
C MET A 53 14.73 0.75 -5.07
N SER A 54 15.08 0.12 -3.94
CA SER A 54 16.37 0.36 -3.28
C SER A 54 17.57 -0.13 -4.09
N TRP A 55 17.38 -1.15 -4.93
CA TRP A 55 18.49 -1.72 -5.70
C TRP A 55 18.80 -0.91 -6.97
N PHE A 56 17.77 -0.39 -7.65
CA PHE A 56 17.93 0.22 -8.98
C PHE A 56 17.70 1.73 -9.03
N ASN A 57 17.02 2.35 -8.06
CA ASN A 57 16.66 3.76 -8.15
C ASN A 57 17.68 4.67 -7.45
N ASN A 58 18.47 5.41 -8.22
CA ASN A 58 19.45 6.36 -7.67
C ASN A 58 18.92 7.79 -7.45
N THR A 59 17.65 8.06 -7.71
CA THR A 59 17.04 9.39 -7.49
C THR A 59 16.52 9.53 -6.06
N ALA A 60 15.73 8.56 -5.61
CA ALA A 60 15.22 8.49 -4.25
C ALA A 60 16.24 7.89 -3.28
N TYR A 61 17.20 7.10 -3.79
CA TYR A 61 18.36 6.60 -3.05
C TYR A 61 19.67 7.11 -3.68
N PRO A 62 20.09 8.35 -3.39
CA PRO A 62 21.27 8.95 -4.02
C PRO A 62 22.55 8.19 -3.70
N SER A 63 23.41 8.00 -4.71
CA SER A 63 24.64 7.21 -4.58
C SER A 63 25.65 7.81 -3.61
N GLU A 64 25.59 9.12 -3.37
CA GLU A 64 26.39 9.83 -2.37
C GLU A 64 26.11 9.32 -0.95
N PHE A 65 24.93 8.76 -0.71
CA PHE A 65 24.52 8.21 0.59
C PHE A 65 24.48 6.69 0.60
N TYR A 66 24.08 6.05 -0.51
CA TYR A 66 23.77 4.63 -0.58
C TYR A 66 24.72 3.80 -1.47
N GLY A 67 25.72 4.43 -2.09
CA GLY A 67 26.65 3.78 -3.02
C GLY A 67 26.11 3.68 -4.45
N PRO A 68 26.96 3.32 -5.42
CA PRO A 68 26.52 3.10 -6.80
C PRO A 68 25.64 1.84 -6.88
N THR A 69 24.68 1.85 -7.80
CA THR A 69 23.96 0.62 -8.16
C THR A 69 24.91 -0.39 -8.80
N GLY A 70 24.50 -1.67 -8.82
CA GLY A 70 25.24 -2.73 -9.51
C GLY A 70 25.42 -2.49 -11.01
#